data_AF-A0A174HG70-F1
#
_entry.id   AF-A0A174HG70-F1
#
_cell.length_a   1.000
_cell.length_b   1.000
_cell.length_c   1.000
_cell.angle_alpha   90.00
_cell.angle_beta   90.00
_cell.angle_gamma   90.00
#
_symmetry.space_group_name_H-M   'P 1'
#
loop_
_entity.id
_entity.type
_entity.pdbx_description
1 polymer ?
#
loop_
_entity_poly.entity_id
_entity_poly.type
_entity_poly.pdbx_seq_one_letter_code
_entity_poly.pdbx_strand_id
1 'polypeptide(L)'
;MNIVLLSGGSGQRLWPLSNDIRSKQFIKIFHTADGELESMVQRVYRQIRTIDKDATVTIATSKSQVSAIHNQLGEDVGISVEPCRRDTFPAIALAAAYLKDVKGISEDEPVVVCPVDPYVEIDYFDALKDLGALAASSNANLVLMGIEPTYPSEKYGYIIPDTPAPVSTVSMFKEKPTKEIAEQYISQGALWNGGVFAFRLGYVLDRAHALIDFENYEDLFSKYETLDKISFDYAVVEHEDRIEVMRFSGMWKDLGTWNTLTEAMDSHNVGEALFNETCRNVHVVNELNLPVLCMGLKDIVVSASPDGILVSDKEQSSYIKPFVNTLDHRVMFAEKSWGSFRILDIEKESLTIKVTLNPGHQMNYHSHDFRNEVWNVISGTGRAVIDGVVYNVHAGDTLQMNAGSKHTIFADTELQIIEVQFGKDINVHDKHKYDLPSLF
;
A
#
# COMPACT_ATOMS: atom_id res chain seq x y z
N MET A 1 13.06 7.32 17.22
CA MET A 1 13.45 6.21 16.33
C MET A 1 13.27 6.61 14.87
N ASN A 2 14.15 6.18 13.95
CA ASN A 2 13.96 6.35 12.50
C ASN A 2 13.42 5.05 11.90
N ILE A 3 12.22 5.09 11.32
CA ILE A 3 11.59 3.91 10.70
C ILE A 3 11.30 4.19 9.23
N VAL A 4 11.66 3.24 8.38
CA VAL A 4 11.25 3.18 6.98
C VAL A 4 10.22 2.06 6.82
N LEU A 5 9.01 2.42 6.38
CA LEU A 5 7.94 1.47 6.05
C LEU A 5 7.94 1.21 4.55
N LEU A 6 8.14 -0.04 4.14
CA LEU A 6 8.10 -0.43 2.73
C LEU A 6 6.65 -0.66 2.29
N SER A 7 6.18 0.16 1.34
CA SER A 7 4.83 0.19 0.79
C SER A 7 4.86 -0.07 -0.73
N GLY A 8 5.27 -1.28 -1.13
CA GLY A 8 5.47 -1.65 -2.54
C GLY A 8 4.55 -2.74 -3.10
N GLY A 9 3.84 -3.48 -2.24
CA GLY A 9 3.04 -4.65 -2.66
C GLY A 9 1.81 -4.28 -3.50
N SER A 10 1.64 -4.90 -4.68
CA SER A 10 0.47 -4.67 -5.55
C SER A 10 -0.83 -5.29 -5.02
N GLY A 11 -0.77 -6.13 -3.98
CA GLY A 11 -1.95 -6.67 -3.31
C GLY A 11 -2.77 -7.70 -4.11
N GLN A 12 -2.50 -7.95 -5.39
CA GLN A 12 -3.33 -8.73 -6.35
C GLN A 12 -3.94 -10.07 -5.85
N ARG A 13 -3.40 -10.70 -4.80
CA ARG A 13 -3.99 -11.88 -4.15
C ARG A 13 -5.25 -11.57 -3.34
N LEU A 14 -5.52 -10.30 -3.07
CA LEU A 14 -6.71 -9.78 -2.40
C LEU A 14 -7.64 -9.07 -3.38
N TRP A 15 -7.59 -9.40 -4.66
CA TRP A 15 -8.66 -9.02 -5.59
C TRP A 15 -10.00 -9.56 -5.06
N PRO A 16 -11.11 -8.80 -5.17
CA PRO A 16 -11.31 -7.55 -5.91
C PRO A 16 -11.07 -6.27 -5.09
N LEU A 17 -10.55 -6.36 -3.86
CA LEU A 17 -10.33 -5.16 -3.04
C LEU A 17 -9.05 -4.41 -3.37
N SER A 18 -8.08 -5.11 -3.98
CA SER A 18 -6.80 -4.53 -4.34
C SER A 18 -6.50 -4.64 -5.82
N ASN A 19 -5.85 -3.60 -6.33
CA ASN A 19 -5.35 -3.48 -7.68
C ASN A 19 -4.04 -2.67 -7.67
N ASP A 20 -3.49 -2.37 -8.85
CA ASP A 20 -2.22 -1.65 -8.94
C ASP A 20 -2.25 -0.21 -8.41
N ILE A 21 -3.44 0.40 -8.31
CA ILE A 21 -3.65 1.73 -7.74
C ILE A 21 -3.99 1.64 -6.25
N ARG A 22 -4.96 0.79 -5.89
CA ARG A 22 -5.42 0.56 -4.53
C ARG A 22 -4.75 -0.68 -3.96
N SER A 23 -3.61 -0.49 -3.33
CA SER A 23 -2.84 -1.60 -2.75
C SER A 23 -3.40 -2.05 -1.40
N LYS A 24 -3.08 -3.30 -1.02
CA LYS A 24 -3.73 -4.00 0.10
C LYS A 24 -3.65 -3.26 1.44
N GLN A 25 -2.56 -2.55 1.69
CA GLN A 25 -2.30 -1.85 2.94
C GLN A 25 -3.28 -0.70 3.19
N PHE A 26 -3.95 -0.20 2.15
CA PHE A 26 -4.91 0.90 2.22
C PHE A 26 -6.36 0.43 2.42
N ILE A 27 -6.61 -0.88 2.40
CA ILE A 27 -7.96 -1.43 2.58
C ILE A 27 -8.33 -1.34 4.06
N LYS A 28 -9.46 -0.70 4.37
CA LYS A 28 -9.98 -0.54 5.73
C LYS A 28 -10.86 -1.74 6.11
N ILE A 29 -10.36 -2.60 6.96
CA ILE A 29 -11.02 -3.87 7.32
C ILE A 29 -10.93 -4.21 8.82
N PHE A 30 -10.10 -3.51 9.59
CA PHE A 30 -9.94 -3.74 11.02
C PHE A 30 -10.73 -2.70 11.78
N HIS A 31 -11.41 -3.08 12.87
CA HIS A 31 -12.04 -2.07 13.71
C HIS A 31 -11.04 -1.51 14.72
N THR A 32 -11.10 -0.20 14.91
CA THR A 32 -10.47 0.50 16.02
C THR A 32 -11.28 0.27 17.31
N ALA A 33 -10.74 0.69 18.46
CA ALA A 33 -11.43 0.54 19.75
C ALA A 33 -12.77 1.31 19.82
N ASP A 34 -12.94 2.36 19.02
CA ASP A 34 -14.16 3.15 18.84
C ASP A 34 -15.10 2.59 17.76
N GLY A 35 -14.71 1.51 17.07
CA GLY A 35 -15.55 0.80 16.10
C GLY A 35 -15.47 1.34 14.67
N GLU A 36 -14.57 2.28 14.38
CA GLU A 36 -14.30 2.76 13.03
C GLU A 36 -13.37 1.79 12.29
N LEU A 37 -13.45 1.76 10.96
CA LEU A 37 -12.56 0.92 10.16
C LEU A 37 -11.21 1.60 9.92
N GLU A 38 -10.11 0.94 10.29
CA GLU A 38 -8.74 1.31 9.98
C GLU A 38 -8.12 0.36 8.94
N SER A 39 -7.20 0.90 8.13
CA SER A 39 -6.37 0.14 7.20
C SER A 39 -5.10 -0.42 7.87
N MET A 40 -4.38 -1.31 7.18
CA MET A 40 -3.11 -1.85 7.68
C MET A 40 -2.10 -0.72 7.93
N VAL A 41 -2.00 0.24 7.00
CA VAL A 41 -1.06 1.36 7.14
C VAL A 41 -1.44 2.28 8.29
N GLN A 42 -2.74 2.56 8.49
CA GLN A 42 -3.21 3.35 9.63
C GLN A 42 -2.91 2.65 10.95
N ARG A 43 -3.16 1.34 11.02
CA ARG A 43 -2.89 0.52 12.19
C ARG A 43 -1.40 0.53 12.56
N VAL A 44 -0.52 0.20 11.63
CA VAL A 44 0.95 0.17 11.84
C VAL A 44 1.46 1.55 12.26
N TYR A 45 1.04 2.62 11.56
CA TYR A 45 1.45 3.97 11.91
C TYR A 45 1.00 4.37 13.32
N ARG A 46 -0.26 4.09 13.68
CA ARG A 46 -0.80 4.35 15.02
C ARG A 46 -0.04 3.60 16.11
N GLN A 47 0.29 2.32 15.88
CA GLN A 47 1.02 1.50 16.85
C GLN A 47 2.46 2.01 17.06
N ILE A 48 3.17 2.40 15.99
CA ILE A 48 4.49 3.06 16.09
C ILE A 48 4.41 4.32 16.97
N ARG A 49 3.45 5.21 16.66
CA ARG A 49 3.27 6.48 17.38
C ARG A 49 2.81 6.31 18.83
N THR A 50 2.29 5.13 19.18
CA THR A 50 1.93 4.77 20.55
C THR A 50 3.19 4.47 21.38
N ILE A 51 4.16 3.76 20.80
CA ILE A 51 5.44 3.42 21.45
C ILE A 51 6.41 4.61 21.46
N ASP A 52 6.49 5.35 20.36
CA ASP A 52 7.38 6.49 20.19
C ASP A 52 6.66 7.62 19.47
N LYS A 53 6.17 8.59 20.27
CA LYS A 53 5.49 9.80 19.78
C LYS A 53 6.39 10.74 19.00
N ASP A 54 7.70 10.55 19.04
CA ASP A 54 8.67 11.37 18.30
C ASP A 54 9.37 10.55 17.21
N ALA A 55 8.86 9.34 16.92
CA ALA A 55 9.37 8.51 15.83
C ALA A 55 9.26 9.26 14.50
N THR A 56 10.38 9.30 13.77
CA THR A 56 10.44 9.74 12.39
C THR A 56 10.08 8.56 11.51
N VAL A 57 8.88 8.58 10.94
CA VAL A 57 8.38 7.53 10.05
C VAL A 57 8.44 8.03 8.62
N THR A 58 9.13 7.28 7.76
CA THR A 58 9.18 7.51 6.32
C THR A 58 8.59 6.32 5.59
N ILE A 59 7.62 6.54 4.71
CA ILE A 59 7.02 5.49 3.89
C ILE A 59 7.71 5.49 2.52
N ALA A 60 8.39 4.40 2.17
CA ALA A 60 8.94 4.18 0.84
C ALA A 60 7.86 3.58 -0.06
N THR A 61 7.49 4.27 -1.13
CA THR A 61 6.26 3.92 -1.89
C THR A 61 6.26 4.46 -3.31
N SER A 62 5.41 3.93 -4.19
CA SER A 62 5.26 4.47 -5.54
C SER A 62 4.50 5.80 -5.57
N LYS A 63 4.82 6.64 -6.55
CA LYS A 63 4.13 7.93 -6.80
C LYS A 63 2.59 7.83 -6.82
N SER A 64 2.04 6.72 -7.30
CA SER A 64 0.60 6.47 -7.37
C SER A 64 -0.09 6.33 -6.01
N GLN A 65 0.66 6.02 -4.94
CA GLN A 65 0.13 5.71 -3.60
C GLN A 65 0.26 6.89 -2.62
N VAL A 66 1.06 7.91 -2.95
CA VAL A 66 1.31 9.10 -2.12
C VAL A 66 0.01 9.73 -1.63
N SER A 67 -0.95 9.91 -2.54
CA SER A 67 -2.27 10.44 -2.20
C SER A 67 -3.03 9.61 -1.17
N ALA A 68 -3.02 8.29 -1.31
CA ALA A 68 -3.73 7.40 -0.39
C ALA A 68 -3.08 7.45 1.01
N ILE A 69 -1.76 7.57 1.08
CA ILE A 69 -1.02 7.73 2.33
C ILE A 69 -1.42 9.04 3.03
N HIS A 70 -1.37 10.17 2.33
CA HIS A 70 -1.73 11.46 2.92
C HIS A 70 -3.20 11.52 3.35
N ASN A 71 -4.12 10.96 2.55
CA ASN A 71 -5.53 10.88 2.92
C ASN A 71 -5.77 10.06 4.20
N GLN A 72 -4.96 9.03 4.46
CA GLN A 72 -5.15 8.14 5.60
C GLN A 72 -4.32 8.49 6.85
N LEU A 73 -3.14 9.10 6.67
CA LEU A 73 -2.17 9.40 7.73
C LEU A 73 -1.93 10.90 7.96
N GLY A 74 -2.33 11.77 7.04
CA GLY A 74 -2.04 13.20 7.04
C GLY A 74 -0.80 13.60 6.23
N GLU A 75 -0.58 14.91 6.10
CA GLU A 75 0.52 15.51 5.32
C GLU A 75 1.89 15.46 6.03
N ASP A 76 1.90 15.28 7.36
CA ASP A 76 3.12 15.33 8.16
C ASP A 76 3.99 14.06 8.06
N VAL A 77 3.45 12.97 7.50
CA VAL A 77 4.18 11.71 7.34
C VAL A 77 5.29 11.85 6.28
N GLY A 78 6.49 11.36 6.59
CA GLY A 78 7.58 11.34 5.61
C GLY A 78 7.28 10.35 4.48
N ILE A 79 7.57 10.73 3.24
CA ILE A 79 7.39 9.85 2.09
C ILE A 79 8.63 9.89 1.20
N SER A 80 9.23 8.73 0.98
CA SER A 80 10.25 8.52 -0.06
C SER A 80 9.56 7.94 -1.29
N VAL A 81 9.39 8.78 -2.32
CA VAL A 81 8.67 8.39 -3.54
C VAL A 81 9.59 7.62 -4.48
N GLU A 82 9.18 6.41 -4.85
CA GLU A 82 9.78 5.61 -5.91
C GLU A 82 9.18 6.00 -7.27
N PRO A 83 10.01 6.31 -8.28
CA PRO A 83 9.56 6.57 -9.66
C PRO A 83 8.86 5.36 -10.30
N CYS A 84 9.40 4.15 -10.06
CA CYS A 84 8.89 2.89 -10.58
C CYS A 84 9.20 1.76 -9.59
N ARG A 85 8.57 0.58 -9.70
CA ARG A 85 8.85 -0.55 -8.78
C ARG A 85 10.16 -1.26 -9.14
N ARG A 86 11.14 -1.25 -8.22
CA ARG A 86 12.45 -1.93 -8.39
C ARG A 86 12.80 -2.93 -7.28
N ASP A 87 11.81 -3.37 -6.51
CA ASP A 87 11.96 -4.30 -5.38
C ASP A 87 12.66 -3.65 -4.16
N THR A 88 12.94 -4.40 -3.10
CA THR A 88 13.25 -3.81 -1.78
C THR A 88 14.63 -3.16 -1.67
N PHE A 89 15.66 -3.60 -2.41
CA PHE A 89 16.99 -2.98 -2.29
C PHE A 89 17.01 -1.54 -2.82
N PRO A 90 16.59 -1.25 -4.07
CA PRO A 90 16.53 0.12 -4.55
C PRO A 90 15.61 1.01 -3.70
N ALA A 91 14.50 0.47 -3.20
CA ALA A 91 13.58 1.22 -2.34
C ALA A 91 14.24 1.65 -1.03
N ILE A 92 14.99 0.74 -0.39
CA ILE A 92 15.75 1.03 0.83
C ILE A 92 16.91 2.00 0.54
N ALA A 93 17.64 1.83 -0.56
CA ALA A 93 18.74 2.73 -0.94
C ALA A 93 18.24 4.16 -1.17
N LEU A 94 17.13 4.33 -1.90
CA LEU A 94 16.51 5.62 -2.14
C LEU A 94 15.97 6.25 -0.84
N ALA A 95 15.32 5.45 0.01
CA ALA A 95 14.86 5.91 1.32
C ALA A 95 16.02 6.32 2.24
N ALA A 96 17.15 5.61 2.21
CA ALA A 96 18.34 5.97 2.96
C ALA A 96 18.94 7.30 2.49
N ALA A 97 19.08 7.49 1.17
CA ALA A 97 19.52 8.76 0.59
C ALA A 97 18.56 9.90 0.95
N TYR A 98 17.24 9.65 0.91
CA TYR A 98 16.22 10.62 1.35
C TYR A 98 16.39 11.00 2.83
N LEU A 99 16.58 10.03 3.73
CA LEU A 99 16.78 10.30 5.15
C LEU A 99 18.02 11.17 5.40
N LYS A 100 19.13 10.89 4.70
CA LYS A 100 20.36 11.67 4.80
C LYS A 100 20.21 13.07 4.19
N ASP A 101 19.89 13.14 2.90
CA ASP A 101 20.03 14.38 2.12
C ASP A 101 18.83 15.31 2.29
N VAL A 102 17.62 14.77 2.48
CA VAL A 102 16.38 15.56 2.59
C VAL A 102 15.98 15.77 4.06
N LYS A 103 16.08 14.73 4.89
CA LYS A 103 15.68 14.81 6.31
C LYS A 103 16.84 15.20 7.24
N GLY A 104 18.09 15.20 6.74
CA GLY A 104 19.27 15.59 7.53
C GLY A 104 19.61 14.62 8.65
N ILE A 105 19.21 13.35 8.54
CA ILE A 105 19.54 12.31 9.53
C ILE A 105 21.02 11.95 9.38
N SER A 106 21.73 11.88 10.51
CA SER A 106 23.15 11.53 10.54
C SER A 106 23.38 10.09 10.08
N GLU A 107 24.52 9.84 9.43
CA GLU A 107 24.93 8.49 9.00
C GLU A 107 25.15 7.52 10.17
N ASP A 108 25.44 8.04 11.36
CA ASP A 108 25.62 7.24 12.57
C ASP A 108 24.30 6.79 13.21
N GLU A 109 23.17 7.39 12.82
CA GLU A 109 21.86 7.09 13.40
C GLU A 109 21.34 5.72 12.91
N PRO A 110 20.72 4.93 13.81
CA PRO A 110 20.08 3.68 13.42
C PRO A 110 18.79 3.96 12.64
N VAL A 111 18.56 3.14 11.63
CA VAL A 111 17.32 3.09 10.85
C VAL A 111 16.77 1.69 10.90
N VAL A 112 15.47 1.57 11.19
CA VAL A 112 14.73 0.31 11.14
C VAL A 112 13.87 0.31 9.88
N VAL A 113 14.00 -0.72 9.05
CA VAL A 113 13.18 -0.95 7.86
C VAL A 113 12.23 -2.10 8.16
N CYS A 114 10.94 -1.93 7.90
CA CYS A 114 9.97 -3.02 7.98
C CYS A 114 8.83 -2.88 6.94
N PRO A 115 8.10 -3.96 6.64
CA PRO A 115 6.92 -3.89 5.78
C PRO A 115 5.77 -3.13 6.46
N VAL A 116 4.90 -2.50 5.66
CA VAL A 116 3.74 -1.72 6.16
C VAL A 116 2.48 -2.56 6.42
N ASP A 117 2.52 -3.84 6.10
CA ASP A 117 1.38 -4.75 5.99
C ASP A 117 1.39 -6.02 6.90
N PRO A 118 2.27 -6.18 7.91
CA PRO A 118 2.13 -7.31 8.83
C PRO A 118 0.98 -7.07 9.82
N TYR A 119 0.28 -8.13 10.21
CA TYR A 119 -0.63 -8.11 11.36
C TYR A 119 0.15 -8.46 12.63
N VAL A 120 0.30 -7.47 13.49
CA VAL A 120 1.14 -7.52 14.69
C VAL A 120 0.48 -6.77 15.86
N GLU A 121 0.92 -7.10 17.07
CA GLU A 121 0.52 -6.43 18.30
C GLU A 121 1.58 -5.42 18.77
N ILE A 122 1.30 -4.72 19.88
CA ILE A 122 2.10 -3.58 20.33
C ILE A 122 3.56 -3.97 20.70
N ASP A 123 3.77 -5.20 21.17
CA ASP A 123 5.07 -5.77 21.54
C ASP A 123 6.04 -5.86 20.36
N TYR A 124 5.53 -6.00 19.14
CA TYR A 124 6.32 -5.93 17.91
C TYR A 124 7.03 -4.58 17.77
N PHE A 125 6.36 -3.49 18.15
CA PHE A 125 6.92 -2.13 18.00
C PHE A 125 7.88 -1.78 19.14
N ASP A 126 7.70 -2.36 20.32
CA ASP A 126 8.73 -2.36 21.36
C ASP A 126 9.99 -3.10 20.86
N ALA A 127 9.82 -4.25 20.22
CA ALA A 127 10.93 -4.97 19.60
C ALA A 127 11.61 -4.16 18.47
N LEU A 128 10.87 -3.43 17.63
CA LEU A 128 11.50 -2.54 16.64
C LEU A 128 12.38 -1.47 17.27
N LYS A 129 11.96 -0.92 18.42
CA LYS A 129 12.75 0.07 19.17
C LYS A 129 14.03 -0.54 19.72
N ASP A 130 13.95 -1.74 20.30
CA ASP A 130 15.11 -2.47 20.81
C ASP A 130 16.06 -2.86 19.67
N LEU A 131 15.52 -3.26 18.52
CA LEU A 131 16.28 -3.57 17.31
C LEU A 131 17.09 -2.36 16.83
N GLY A 132 16.48 -1.17 16.81
CA GLY A 132 17.18 0.08 16.49
C GLY A 132 18.28 0.42 17.49
N ALA A 133 18.05 0.23 18.79
CA ALA A 133 19.07 0.43 19.83
C ALA A 133 20.23 -0.56 19.69
N LEU A 134 19.94 -1.81 19.29
CA LEU A 134 20.95 -2.83 19.03
C LEU A 134 21.80 -2.46 17.80
N ALA A 135 21.17 -2.00 16.70
CA ALA A 135 21.91 -1.53 15.52
C ALA A 135 22.83 -0.33 15.81
N ALA A 136 22.46 0.54 16.76
CA ALA A 136 23.30 1.67 17.16
C ALA A 136 24.52 1.23 18.00
N SER A 137 24.37 0.21 18.84
CA SER A 137 25.37 -0.18 19.85
C SER A 137 26.21 -1.41 19.49
N SER A 138 25.70 -2.28 18.61
CA SER A 138 26.38 -3.50 18.18
C SER A 138 27.54 -3.21 17.22
N ASN A 139 28.46 -4.18 17.12
CA ASN A 139 29.52 -4.23 16.12
C ASN A 139 29.04 -4.89 14.80
N ALA A 140 27.81 -5.42 14.78
CA ALA A 140 27.17 -5.89 13.56
C ALA A 140 26.87 -4.72 12.61
N ASN A 141 26.99 -4.97 11.32
CA ASN A 141 26.62 -4.01 10.29
C ASN A 141 25.10 -4.01 10.06
N LEU A 142 24.49 -5.19 10.24
CA LEU A 142 23.08 -5.43 10.03
C LEU A 142 22.51 -6.27 11.18
N VAL A 143 21.36 -5.85 11.69
CA VAL A 143 20.60 -6.58 12.70
C VAL A 143 19.23 -6.92 12.13
N LEU A 144 18.88 -8.20 12.11
CA LEU A 144 17.60 -8.71 11.63
C LEU A 144 16.66 -8.92 12.81
N MET A 145 15.35 -8.80 12.58
CA MET A 145 14.37 -9.36 13.52
C MET A 145 13.81 -10.66 12.96
N GLY A 146 14.10 -11.76 13.65
CA GLY A 146 13.68 -13.10 13.26
C GLY A 146 12.42 -13.51 14.01
N ILE A 147 11.37 -13.86 13.27
CA ILE A 147 10.08 -14.28 13.83
C ILE A 147 10.10 -15.77 14.15
N GLU A 148 9.60 -16.18 15.31
CA GLU A 148 9.49 -17.60 15.66
C GLU A 148 8.49 -18.33 14.73
N PRO A 149 8.94 -19.37 13.99
CA PRO A 149 8.07 -20.10 13.08
C PRO A 149 7.02 -20.91 13.83
N THR A 150 5.76 -20.82 13.39
CA THR A 150 4.68 -21.66 13.91
C THR A 150 4.40 -22.89 13.05
N TYR A 151 4.92 -22.91 11.82
CA TYR A 151 4.82 -24.03 10.88
C TYR A 151 5.93 -23.95 9.81
N PRO A 152 6.24 -25.04 9.08
CA PRO A 152 7.15 -24.98 7.93
C PRO A 152 6.47 -24.32 6.71
N SER A 153 7.07 -23.25 6.19
CA SER A 153 6.49 -22.44 5.11
C SER A 153 7.49 -22.22 3.98
N GLU A 154 7.11 -22.53 2.74
CA GLU A 154 7.92 -22.27 1.53
C GLU A 154 7.84 -20.80 1.09
N LYS A 155 7.03 -19.99 1.78
CA LYS A 155 6.76 -18.59 1.40
C LYS A 155 7.78 -17.60 1.97
N TYR A 156 8.50 -17.99 3.02
CA TYR A 156 9.36 -17.09 3.80
C TYR A 156 10.84 -17.47 3.66
N GLY A 157 11.72 -16.49 3.86
CA GLY A 157 13.13 -16.74 4.15
C GLY A 157 13.32 -17.29 5.57
N TYR A 158 14.42 -18.00 5.79
CA TYR A 158 14.81 -18.56 7.08
C TYR A 158 16.19 -18.04 7.49
N ILE A 159 16.27 -17.58 8.73
CA ILE A 159 17.49 -17.11 9.40
C ILE A 159 17.89 -18.17 10.41
N ILE A 160 19.09 -18.74 10.28
CA ILE A 160 19.62 -19.76 11.20
C ILE A 160 20.64 -19.08 12.12
N PRO A 161 20.31 -18.81 13.38
CA PRO A 161 21.23 -18.24 14.35
C PRO A 161 22.24 -19.28 14.86
N ASP A 162 23.43 -18.83 15.26
CA ASP A 162 24.44 -19.69 15.89
C ASP A 162 23.99 -20.24 17.25
N THR A 163 23.14 -19.50 17.97
CA THR A 163 22.69 -19.84 19.32
C THR A 163 21.19 -19.58 19.54
N PRO A 164 20.57 -20.22 20.54
CA PRO A 164 19.19 -19.94 20.95
C PRO A 164 19.03 -18.67 21.78
N ALA A 165 20.08 -17.86 21.95
CA ALA A 165 20.00 -16.62 22.71
C ALA A 165 19.01 -15.63 22.08
N PRO A 166 18.46 -14.66 22.85
CA PRO A 166 17.57 -13.62 22.32
C PRO A 166 18.18 -12.81 21.18
N VAL A 167 19.49 -12.60 21.22
CA VAL A 167 20.29 -12.01 20.15
C VAL A 167 21.44 -12.97 19.84
N SER A 168 21.67 -13.25 18.56
CA SER A 168 22.73 -14.15 18.11
C SER A 168 23.29 -13.71 16.76
N THR A 169 24.55 -14.03 16.48
CA THR A 169 25.08 -13.99 15.11
C THR A 169 24.33 -14.97 14.20
N VAL A 170 24.27 -14.66 12.92
CA VAL A 170 23.59 -15.45 11.89
C VAL A 170 24.59 -16.40 11.22
N SER A 171 24.33 -17.70 11.32
CA SER A 171 25.14 -18.75 10.68
C SER A 171 24.81 -18.90 9.19
N MET A 172 23.54 -18.73 8.84
CA MET A 172 23.03 -18.98 7.50
C MET A 172 21.73 -18.24 7.27
N PHE A 173 21.59 -17.67 6.08
CA PHE A 173 20.33 -17.14 5.55
C PHE A 173 19.91 -17.96 4.33
N LYS A 174 18.64 -18.34 4.24
CA LYS A 174 18.09 -19.13 3.12
C LYS A 174 16.71 -18.65 2.72
N GLU A 175 16.59 -18.21 1.46
CA GLU A 175 15.33 -17.72 0.93
C GLU A 175 14.44 -18.86 0.41
N LYS A 176 13.19 -18.92 0.88
CA LYS A 176 12.10 -19.78 0.37
C LYS A 176 12.51 -21.25 0.11
N PRO A 177 12.97 -21.98 1.15
CA PRO A 177 13.29 -23.40 1.03
C PRO A 177 12.04 -24.25 0.77
N THR A 178 12.22 -25.51 0.35
CA THR A 178 11.09 -26.47 0.31
C THR A 178 10.59 -26.77 1.71
N LYS A 179 9.36 -27.29 1.82
CA LYS A 179 8.74 -27.57 3.12
C LYS A 179 9.58 -28.51 3.99
N GLU A 180 10.17 -29.55 3.40
CA GLU A 180 11.00 -30.53 4.12
C GLU A 180 12.28 -29.88 4.65
N ILE A 181 12.88 -28.97 3.88
CA ILE A 181 14.06 -28.21 4.30
C ILE A 181 13.68 -27.20 5.39
N ALA A 182 12.52 -26.56 5.27
CA ALA A 182 11.99 -25.65 6.28
C ALA A 182 11.80 -26.36 7.64
N GLU A 183 11.27 -27.58 7.65
CA GLU A 183 11.15 -28.41 8.87
C GLU A 183 12.52 -28.66 9.51
N GLN A 184 13.53 -28.97 8.69
CA GLN A 184 14.90 -29.16 9.18
C GLN A 184 15.49 -27.87 9.76
N TYR A 185 15.27 -26.72 9.13
CA TYR A 185 15.75 -25.43 9.65
C TYR A 185 15.08 -25.07 10.97
N ILE A 186 13.76 -25.25 11.09
CA ILE A 186 13.05 -25.02 12.35
C ILE A 186 13.61 -25.90 13.47
N SER A 187 13.95 -27.16 13.18
CA SER A 187 14.57 -28.06 14.16
C SER A 187 15.96 -27.59 14.65
N GLN A 188 16.62 -26.71 13.88
CA GLN A 188 17.90 -26.08 14.24
C GLN A 188 17.71 -24.71 14.93
N GLY A 189 16.46 -24.32 15.24
CA GLY A 189 16.15 -23.05 15.89
C GLY A 189 16.08 -21.86 14.92
N ALA A 190 15.86 -22.13 13.63
CA ALA A 190 15.70 -21.10 12.61
C ALA A 190 14.47 -20.23 12.86
N LEU A 191 14.55 -19.01 12.35
CA LEU A 191 13.55 -17.96 12.44
C LEU A 191 13.06 -17.60 11.04
N TRP A 192 11.81 -17.16 10.91
CA TRP A 192 11.37 -16.56 9.66
C TRP A 192 11.97 -15.17 9.48
N ASN A 193 12.38 -14.87 8.25
CA ASN A 193 12.67 -13.52 7.82
C ASN A 193 11.35 -12.77 7.58
N GLY A 194 11.01 -11.85 8.48
CA GLY A 194 9.84 -10.98 8.35
C GLY A 194 10.07 -9.76 7.47
N GLY A 195 11.24 -9.62 6.85
CA GLY A 195 11.63 -8.42 6.08
C GLY A 195 11.92 -7.21 6.98
N VAL A 196 12.41 -7.45 8.20
CA VAL A 196 12.68 -6.42 9.21
C VAL A 196 14.17 -6.33 9.46
N PHE A 197 14.71 -5.15 9.18
CA PHE A 197 16.14 -4.88 9.16
C PHE A 197 16.43 -3.65 10.02
N ALA A 198 17.55 -3.64 10.73
CA ALA A 198 18.08 -2.43 11.35
C ALA A 198 19.58 -2.31 11.09
N PHE A 199 20.02 -1.09 10.81
CA PHE A 199 21.40 -0.77 10.47
C PHE A 199 21.69 0.70 10.78
N ARG A 200 22.97 1.06 10.87
CA ARG A 200 23.38 2.47 10.81
C ARG A 200 23.17 3.00 9.39
N LEU A 201 22.68 4.22 9.25
CA LEU A 201 22.35 4.80 7.95
C LEU A 201 23.57 4.83 6.99
N GLY A 202 24.76 5.14 7.50
CA GLY A 202 25.99 5.15 6.71
C GLY A 202 26.32 3.80 6.08
N TYR A 203 26.12 2.69 6.81
CA TYR A 203 26.40 1.35 6.29
C TYR A 203 25.56 1.03 5.06
N VAL A 204 24.25 1.31 5.08
CA VAL A 204 23.40 1.00 3.92
C VAL A 204 23.70 1.92 2.74
N LEU A 205 24.10 3.18 2.99
CA LEU A 205 24.54 4.11 1.96
C LEU A 205 25.85 3.64 1.31
N ASP A 206 26.82 3.17 2.09
CA ASP A 206 28.06 2.59 1.57
C ASP A 206 27.77 1.37 0.68
N ARG A 207 26.85 0.50 1.10
CA ARG A 207 26.41 -0.65 0.28
C ARG A 207 25.69 -0.20 -0.99
N ALA A 208 24.86 0.85 -0.90
CA ALA A 208 24.22 1.43 -2.07
C ALA A 208 25.25 2.00 -3.05
N HIS A 209 26.23 2.78 -2.59
CA HIS A 209 27.30 3.33 -3.44
C HIS A 209 28.21 2.26 -4.04
N ALA A 210 28.38 1.11 -3.39
CA ALA A 210 29.12 -0.02 -3.93
C ALA A 210 28.41 -0.71 -5.12
N LEU A 211 27.08 -0.61 -5.18
CA LEU A 211 26.24 -1.28 -6.18
C LEU A 211 25.61 -0.34 -7.20
N ILE A 212 25.51 0.95 -6.87
CA ILE A 212 24.83 1.97 -7.67
C ILE A 212 25.69 3.23 -7.67
N ASP A 213 25.97 3.76 -8.87
CA ASP A 213 26.70 5.01 -9.03
C ASP A 213 25.77 6.23 -8.94
N PHE A 214 25.75 6.87 -7.77
CA PHE A 214 24.99 8.08 -7.52
C PHE A 214 25.72 9.05 -6.56
N GLU A 215 25.47 10.35 -6.71
CA GLU A 215 26.07 11.39 -5.86
C GLU A 215 25.20 11.74 -4.63
N ASN A 216 23.88 11.81 -4.82
CA ASN A 216 22.91 12.20 -3.80
C ASN A 216 21.52 11.66 -4.14
N TYR A 217 20.53 11.95 -3.30
CA TYR A 217 19.13 11.54 -3.49
C TYR A 217 18.56 11.94 -4.85
N GLU A 218 18.78 13.19 -5.32
CA GLU A 218 18.20 13.66 -6.59
C GLU A 218 18.79 12.90 -7.79
N ASP A 219 20.09 12.64 -7.76
CA ASP A 219 20.78 11.86 -8.79
C ASP A 219 20.29 10.40 -8.81
N LEU A 220 20.22 9.75 -7.63
CA LEU A 220 19.68 8.39 -7.50
C LEU A 220 18.21 8.30 -7.97
N PHE A 221 17.39 9.29 -7.61
CA PHE A 221 16.00 9.37 -8.04
C PHE A 221 15.90 9.47 -9.57
N SER A 222 16.76 10.28 -10.20
CA SER A 222 16.76 10.45 -11.66
C SER A 222 17.19 9.19 -12.42
N LYS A 223 18.07 8.38 -11.82
CA LYS A 223 18.59 7.11 -12.37
C LYS A 223 17.76 5.89 -11.94
N TYR A 224 16.75 6.06 -11.09
CA TYR A 224 16.05 4.93 -10.45
C TYR A 224 15.46 3.93 -11.46
N GLU A 225 14.99 4.43 -12.60
CA GLU A 225 14.45 3.58 -13.66
C GLU A 225 15.49 2.69 -14.33
N THR A 226 16.79 2.99 -14.23
CA THR A 226 17.86 2.16 -14.82
C THR A 226 18.36 1.08 -13.86
N LEU A 227 17.91 1.08 -12.61
CA LEU A 227 18.36 0.14 -11.59
C LEU A 227 17.82 -1.27 -11.86
N ASP A 228 18.62 -2.26 -11.46
CA ASP A 228 18.19 -3.65 -11.45
C ASP A 228 17.07 -3.87 -10.43
N LYS A 229 16.15 -4.77 -10.78
CA LYS A 229 15.10 -5.20 -9.87
C LYS A 229 15.64 -6.31 -8.97
N ILE A 230 15.95 -5.99 -7.70
CA ILE A 230 16.57 -6.92 -6.76
C ILE A 230 16.14 -6.65 -5.32
N SER A 231 15.93 -7.71 -4.52
CA SER A 231 15.58 -7.55 -3.11
C SER A 231 16.80 -7.22 -2.26
N PHE A 232 16.57 -6.60 -1.11
CA PHE A 232 17.58 -6.32 -0.09
C PHE A 232 18.24 -7.59 0.44
N ASP A 233 17.45 -8.66 0.58
CA ASP A 233 17.94 -9.97 0.99
C ASP A 233 19.05 -10.47 0.06
N TYR A 234 18.80 -10.44 -1.26
CA TYR A 234 19.78 -10.87 -2.26
C TYR A 234 20.93 -9.87 -2.43
N ALA A 235 20.65 -8.57 -2.46
CA ALA A 235 21.68 -7.57 -2.75
C ALA A 235 22.65 -7.33 -1.57
N VAL A 236 22.16 -7.48 -0.33
CA VAL A 236 22.91 -7.07 0.87
C VAL A 236 23.00 -8.18 1.90
N VAL A 237 21.89 -8.80 2.31
CA VAL A 237 21.85 -9.74 3.45
C VAL A 237 22.67 -11.00 3.15
N GLU A 238 22.52 -11.59 1.96
CA GLU A 238 23.29 -12.79 1.57
C GLU A 238 24.80 -12.54 1.39
N HIS A 239 25.23 -11.28 1.35
CA HIS A 239 26.60 -10.86 1.09
C HIS A 239 27.24 -10.12 2.27
N GLU A 240 26.60 -10.10 3.44
CA GLU A 240 27.11 -9.43 4.65
C GLU A 240 27.57 -10.46 5.68
N ASP A 241 28.80 -10.30 6.17
CA ASP A 241 29.44 -11.24 7.09
C ASP A 241 29.14 -10.94 8.56
N ARG A 242 28.70 -9.71 8.89
CA ARG A 242 28.47 -9.25 10.27
C ARG A 242 26.99 -8.98 10.50
N ILE A 243 26.23 -10.08 10.58
CA ILE A 243 24.79 -10.04 10.81
C ILE A 243 24.47 -10.63 12.19
N GLU A 244 23.65 -9.90 12.95
CA GLU A 244 22.98 -10.40 14.13
C GLU A 244 21.48 -10.54 13.86
N VAL A 245 20.83 -11.42 14.62
CA VAL A 245 19.37 -11.58 14.62
C VAL A 245 18.85 -11.48 16.05
N MET A 246 17.82 -10.68 16.23
CA MET A 246 17.02 -10.61 17.45
C MET A 246 15.75 -11.43 17.28
N ARG A 247 15.50 -12.34 18.21
CA ARG A 247 14.30 -13.20 18.22
C ARG A 247 13.06 -12.41 18.61
N PHE A 248 11.97 -12.65 17.89
CA PHE A 248 10.64 -12.15 18.23
C PHE A 248 9.64 -13.31 18.30
N SER A 249 9.05 -13.49 19.47
CA SER A 249 8.09 -14.57 19.79
C SER A 249 6.64 -14.08 19.90
N GLY A 250 6.37 -12.82 19.56
CA GLY A 250 5.02 -12.24 19.61
C GLY A 250 4.17 -12.59 18.38
N MET A 251 2.99 -11.99 18.30
CA MET A 251 2.08 -12.23 17.17
C MET A 251 2.61 -11.58 15.89
N TRP A 252 2.72 -12.37 14.83
CA TRP A 252 3.08 -11.89 13.49
C TRP A 252 2.37 -12.72 12.42
N LYS A 253 1.68 -12.06 11.50
CA LYS A 253 1.12 -12.69 10.30
C LYS A 253 1.33 -11.82 9.06
N ASP A 254 1.76 -12.42 7.95
CA ASP A 254 1.73 -11.79 6.63
C ASP A 254 0.32 -11.81 6.04
N LEU A 255 -0.29 -10.63 5.91
CA LEU A 255 -1.60 -10.44 5.30
C LEU A 255 -1.51 -10.45 3.76
N GLY A 256 -1.05 -11.58 3.22
CA GLY A 256 -0.80 -11.77 1.80
C GLY A 256 -1.90 -12.51 1.02
N THR A 257 -2.88 -13.12 1.68
CA THR A 257 -3.96 -13.89 1.05
C THR A 257 -5.29 -13.69 1.79
N TRP A 258 -6.40 -14.04 1.15
CA TRP A 258 -7.71 -13.99 1.80
C TRP A 258 -7.79 -14.92 3.01
N ASN A 259 -7.13 -16.08 2.98
CA ASN A 259 -7.08 -16.96 4.14
C ASN A 259 -6.52 -16.21 5.37
N THR A 260 -5.32 -15.65 5.27
CA THR A 260 -4.67 -14.96 6.39
C THR A 260 -5.40 -13.67 6.77
N LEU A 261 -6.00 -12.98 5.79
CA LEU A 261 -6.83 -11.81 6.03
C LEU A 261 -8.05 -12.15 6.89
N THR A 262 -8.80 -13.20 6.52
CA THR A 262 -10.03 -13.58 7.25
C THR A 262 -9.74 -14.09 8.66
N GLU A 263 -8.57 -14.68 8.90
CA GLU A 263 -8.14 -15.05 10.26
C GLU A 263 -7.78 -13.83 11.13
N ALA A 264 -7.47 -12.69 10.53
CA ALA A 264 -7.13 -11.46 11.21
C ALA A 264 -8.33 -10.51 11.36
N MET A 265 -9.43 -10.77 10.65
CA MET A 265 -10.67 -10.01 10.81
C MET A 265 -11.26 -10.26 12.19
N ASP A 266 -11.73 -9.19 12.82
CA ASP A 266 -12.43 -9.19 14.11
C ASP A 266 -13.93 -9.49 13.99
N SER A 267 -14.42 -9.61 12.75
CA SER A 267 -15.83 -9.72 12.41
C SER A 267 -16.02 -10.64 11.20
N HIS A 268 -17.22 -11.22 11.09
CA HIS A 268 -17.57 -12.08 9.95
C HIS A 268 -17.85 -11.28 8.68
N ASN A 269 -18.11 -9.98 8.80
CA ASN A 269 -18.37 -9.13 7.67
C ASN A 269 -17.93 -7.68 7.87
N VAL A 270 -17.44 -7.09 6.78
CA VAL A 270 -17.31 -5.65 6.60
C VAL A 270 -18.30 -5.25 5.50
N GLY A 271 -19.14 -4.25 5.77
CA GLY A 271 -20.26 -3.89 4.90
C GLY A 271 -21.49 -4.79 5.09
N GLU A 272 -22.54 -4.53 4.29
CA GLU A 272 -23.84 -5.18 4.44
C GLU A 272 -23.80 -6.66 3.99
N ALA A 273 -23.95 -7.58 4.94
CA ALA A 273 -24.01 -9.01 4.70
C ALA A 273 -24.95 -9.71 5.68
N LEU A 274 -25.66 -10.74 5.19
CA LEU A 274 -26.57 -11.57 5.95
C LEU A 274 -26.15 -13.03 5.83
N PHE A 275 -26.27 -13.78 6.93
CA PHE A 275 -25.91 -15.19 7.00
C PHE A 275 -27.10 -15.97 7.55
N ASN A 276 -27.40 -17.11 6.94
CA ASN A 276 -28.34 -18.06 7.56
C ASN A 276 -27.62 -18.93 8.61
N GLU A 277 -28.40 -19.65 9.43
CA GLU A 277 -27.91 -20.47 10.54
C GLU A 277 -27.01 -21.64 10.12
N THR A 278 -26.99 -22.00 8.83
CA THR A 278 -26.19 -23.11 8.32
C THR A 278 -24.81 -22.70 7.84
N CYS A 279 -24.51 -21.40 7.77
CA CYS A 279 -23.18 -20.88 7.43
C CYS A 279 -22.16 -21.19 8.52
N ARG A 280 -20.92 -21.56 8.12
CA ARG A 280 -19.81 -21.82 9.06
C ARG A 280 -18.49 -21.28 8.49
N ASN A 281 -17.75 -20.52 9.29
CA ASN A 281 -16.47 -19.95 8.87
C ASN A 281 -16.56 -19.16 7.54
N VAL A 282 -17.63 -18.38 7.37
CA VAL A 282 -17.86 -17.56 6.18
C VAL A 282 -17.50 -16.12 6.49
N HIS A 283 -16.72 -15.49 5.62
CA HIS A 283 -16.35 -14.08 5.77
C HIS A 283 -16.76 -13.29 4.54
N VAL A 284 -17.28 -12.08 4.75
CA VAL A 284 -17.75 -11.19 3.68
C VAL A 284 -17.05 -9.84 3.77
N VAL A 285 -16.44 -9.35 2.69
CA VAL A 285 -16.05 -7.94 2.59
C VAL A 285 -16.80 -7.32 1.42
N ASN A 286 -17.76 -6.46 1.73
CA ASN A 286 -18.66 -5.86 0.77
C ASN A 286 -18.52 -4.33 0.75
N GLU A 287 -17.92 -3.81 -0.31
CA GLU A 287 -17.80 -2.37 -0.59
C GLU A 287 -18.83 -1.88 -1.63
N LEU A 288 -19.80 -2.72 -1.98
CA LEU A 288 -20.91 -2.36 -2.83
C LEU A 288 -22.08 -1.82 -2.00
N ASN A 289 -22.93 -1.02 -2.63
CA ASN A 289 -24.20 -0.57 -2.05
C ASN A 289 -25.32 -1.61 -2.28
N LEU A 290 -24.96 -2.89 -2.30
CA LEU A 290 -25.85 -4.01 -2.55
C LEU A 290 -25.69 -5.03 -1.41
N PRO A 291 -26.78 -5.57 -0.85
CA PRO A 291 -26.67 -6.57 0.21
C PRO A 291 -26.12 -7.90 -0.32
N VAL A 292 -25.30 -8.57 0.50
CA VAL A 292 -24.83 -9.95 0.24
C VAL A 292 -25.55 -10.92 1.17
N LEU A 293 -26.25 -11.91 0.61
CA LEU A 293 -26.90 -12.98 1.39
C LEU A 293 -26.14 -14.31 1.22
N CYS A 294 -25.54 -14.80 2.31
CA CYS A 294 -24.85 -16.08 2.38
C CYS A 294 -25.77 -17.16 2.99
N MET A 295 -26.00 -18.24 2.24
CA MET A 295 -26.84 -19.36 2.68
C MET A 295 -26.09 -20.69 2.58
N GLY A 296 -25.88 -21.38 3.71
CA GLY A 296 -25.31 -22.74 3.76
C GLY A 296 -23.84 -22.86 3.34
N LEU A 297 -23.12 -21.74 3.27
CA LEU A 297 -21.71 -21.71 2.88
C LEU A 297 -20.80 -22.19 4.02
N LYS A 298 -19.69 -22.83 3.69
CA LYS A 298 -18.70 -23.33 4.66
C LYS A 298 -17.30 -23.02 4.18
N ASP A 299 -16.50 -22.40 5.04
CA ASP A 299 -15.08 -22.10 4.76
C ASP A 299 -14.91 -21.21 3.51
N ILE A 300 -15.88 -20.32 3.27
CA ILE A 300 -15.94 -19.44 2.10
C ILE A 300 -15.55 -18.01 2.48
N VAL A 301 -14.84 -17.35 1.58
CA VAL A 301 -14.72 -15.90 1.51
C VAL A 301 -15.56 -15.36 0.36
N VAL A 302 -16.34 -14.32 0.64
CA VAL A 302 -17.02 -13.51 -0.38
C VAL A 302 -16.43 -12.11 -0.31
N SER A 303 -15.94 -11.59 -1.42
CA SER A 303 -15.52 -10.20 -1.49
C SER A 303 -16.14 -9.53 -2.69
N ALA A 304 -16.80 -8.40 -2.46
CA ALA A 304 -17.49 -7.64 -3.47
C ALA A 304 -17.00 -6.20 -3.43
N SER A 305 -16.51 -5.71 -4.56
CA SER A 305 -16.05 -4.34 -4.77
C SER A 305 -16.48 -3.86 -6.15
N PRO A 306 -16.32 -2.56 -6.46
CA PRO A 306 -16.55 -2.04 -7.81
C PRO A 306 -15.74 -2.77 -8.89
N ASP A 307 -14.56 -3.31 -8.57
CA ASP A 307 -13.69 -4.02 -9.51
C ASP A 307 -14.13 -5.47 -9.77
N GLY A 308 -15.03 -6.02 -8.95
CA GLY A 308 -15.60 -7.35 -9.17
C GLY A 308 -16.05 -8.05 -7.90
N ILE A 309 -16.41 -9.32 -8.05
CA ILE A 309 -16.87 -10.18 -6.96
C ILE A 309 -16.07 -11.48 -6.96
N LEU A 310 -15.42 -11.79 -5.84
CA LEU A 310 -14.81 -13.07 -5.55
C LEU A 310 -15.71 -13.89 -4.63
N VAL A 311 -15.94 -15.14 -4.98
CA VAL A 311 -16.49 -16.17 -4.08
C VAL A 311 -15.55 -17.35 -4.15
N SER A 312 -14.92 -17.71 -3.04
CA SER A 312 -13.93 -18.78 -3.03
C SER A 312 -13.87 -19.49 -1.70
N ASP A 313 -13.48 -20.76 -1.74
CA ASP A 313 -12.92 -21.41 -0.56
C ASP A 313 -11.70 -20.62 -0.06
N LYS A 314 -11.59 -20.50 1.27
CA LYS A 314 -10.52 -19.70 1.89
C LYS A 314 -9.12 -20.19 1.53
N GLU A 315 -8.88 -21.49 1.46
CA GLU A 315 -7.56 -22.01 1.10
C GLU A 315 -7.26 -21.78 -0.39
N GLN A 316 -8.21 -22.10 -1.27
CA GLN A 316 -8.10 -21.96 -2.72
C GLN A 316 -7.88 -20.51 -3.18
N SER A 317 -8.42 -19.54 -2.43
CA SER A 317 -8.23 -18.10 -2.70
C SER A 317 -6.76 -17.68 -2.86
N SER A 318 -5.82 -18.42 -2.25
CA SER A 318 -4.38 -18.15 -2.35
C SER A 318 -3.83 -18.28 -3.78
N TYR A 319 -4.52 -19.04 -4.64
CA TYR A 319 -4.13 -19.35 -6.02
C TYR A 319 -4.87 -18.51 -7.06
N ILE A 320 -5.41 -17.35 -6.68
CA ILE A 320 -6.24 -16.51 -7.56
C ILE A 320 -5.48 -15.86 -8.74
N LYS A 321 -4.16 -15.62 -8.59
CA LYS A 321 -3.35 -14.84 -9.55
C LYS A 321 -3.50 -15.26 -11.03
N PRO A 322 -3.41 -16.56 -11.40
CA PRO A 322 -3.54 -16.99 -12.79
C PRO A 322 -4.90 -16.65 -13.40
N PHE A 323 -5.95 -16.55 -12.58
CA PHE A 323 -7.31 -16.25 -13.02
C PHE A 323 -7.53 -14.74 -13.13
N VAL A 324 -7.16 -13.98 -12.09
CA VAL A 324 -7.32 -12.52 -12.09
C VAL A 324 -6.54 -11.87 -13.23
N ASN A 325 -5.35 -12.38 -13.56
CA ASN A 325 -4.56 -11.86 -14.68
C ASN A 325 -5.27 -11.96 -16.05
N THR A 326 -6.30 -12.80 -16.18
CA THR A 326 -7.10 -12.92 -17.43
C THR A 326 -8.28 -11.95 -17.52
N LEU A 327 -8.62 -11.27 -16.43
CA LEU A 327 -9.71 -10.31 -16.39
C LEU A 327 -9.29 -8.96 -16.99
N ASP A 328 -10.27 -8.16 -17.41
CA ASP A 328 -10.02 -6.76 -17.79
C ASP A 328 -9.75 -5.93 -16.52
N HIS A 329 -8.53 -5.42 -16.36
CA HIS A 329 -8.04 -4.74 -15.16
C HIS A 329 -8.42 -3.27 -15.12
N ARG A 330 -9.68 -2.94 -15.40
CA ARG A 330 -10.14 -1.56 -15.26
C ARG A 330 -10.30 -1.22 -13.81
N VAL A 331 -9.70 -0.10 -13.41
CA VAL A 331 -9.88 0.44 -12.06
C VAL A 331 -11.23 1.12 -12.00
N MET A 332 -12.18 0.48 -11.32
CA MET A 332 -13.55 0.98 -11.18
C MET A 332 -13.67 1.97 -10.02
N PHE A 333 -12.69 1.99 -9.11
CA PHE A 333 -12.61 2.94 -8.02
C PHE A 333 -11.16 3.31 -7.67
N ALA A 334 -10.90 4.58 -7.42
CA ALA A 334 -9.63 5.01 -6.86
C ALA A 334 -9.75 6.28 -6.00
N GLU A 335 -8.95 6.31 -4.93
CA GLU A 335 -8.69 7.51 -4.13
C GLU A 335 -7.44 8.22 -4.66
N LYS A 336 -7.49 9.55 -4.68
CA LYS A 336 -6.47 10.50 -5.16
C LYS A 336 -6.37 11.65 -4.16
N SER A 337 -5.35 12.50 -4.30
CA SER A 337 -5.13 13.61 -3.37
C SER A 337 -6.29 14.61 -3.44
N TRP A 338 -6.83 14.81 -4.64
CA TRP A 338 -7.95 15.69 -4.88
C TRP A 338 -9.32 15.11 -4.46
N GLY A 339 -9.40 13.83 -4.07
CA GLY A 339 -10.66 13.16 -3.73
C GLY A 339 -10.73 11.73 -4.27
N SER A 340 -11.81 11.32 -4.90
CA SER A 340 -11.98 9.97 -5.45
C SER A 340 -12.85 9.95 -6.71
N PHE A 341 -12.76 8.85 -7.46
CA PHE A 341 -13.74 8.54 -8.50
C PHE A 341 -14.21 7.09 -8.41
N ARG A 342 -15.44 6.86 -8.87
CA ARG A 342 -16.05 5.55 -9.03
C ARG A 342 -16.76 5.47 -10.38
N ILE A 343 -16.40 4.49 -11.20
CA ILE A 343 -17.15 4.17 -12.41
C ILE A 343 -18.44 3.45 -11.98
N LEU A 344 -19.58 3.98 -12.39
CA LEU A 344 -20.90 3.44 -12.08
C LEU A 344 -21.44 2.56 -13.20
N ASP A 345 -21.15 2.93 -14.45
CA ASP A 345 -21.66 2.23 -15.63
C ASP A 345 -20.71 2.41 -16.82
N ILE A 346 -20.56 1.35 -17.61
CA ILE A 346 -19.73 1.33 -18.82
C ILE A 346 -20.55 0.70 -19.94
N GLU A 347 -20.78 1.48 -20.98
CA GLU A 347 -21.39 1.03 -22.22
C GLU A 347 -20.47 1.32 -23.39
N LYS A 348 -20.80 0.81 -24.58
CA LYS A 348 -19.95 0.95 -25.76
C LYS A 348 -19.66 2.42 -26.13
N GLU A 349 -20.62 3.32 -25.93
CA GLU A 349 -20.53 4.73 -26.33
C GLU A 349 -20.77 5.69 -25.16
N SER A 350 -20.79 5.19 -23.92
CA SER A 350 -20.95 6.04 -22.73
C SER A 350 -20.24 5.48 -21.50
N LEU A 351 -19.77 6.40 -20.65
CA LEU A 351 -19.13 6.10 -19.38
C LEU A 351 -19.72 7.00 -18.29
N THR A 352 -20.23 6.40 -17.21
CA THR A 352 -20.77 7.16 -16.07
C THR A 352 -19.83 7.04 -14.89
N ILE A 353 -19.39 8.18 -14.36
CA ILE A 353 -18.42 8.29 -13.27
C ILE A 353 -19.01 9.16 -12.17
N LYS A 354 -18.95 8.69 -10.93
CA LYS A 354 -19.11 9.53 -9.75
C LYS A 354 -17.75 10.06 -9.34
N VAL A 355 -17.56 11.37 -9.32
CA VAL A 355 -16.35 12.03 -8.82
C VAL A 355 -16.70 12.73 -7.51
N THR A 356 -15.85 12.57 -6.50
CA THR A 356 -15.94 13.29 -5.22
C THR A 356 -14.66 14.09 -5.07
N LEU A 357 -14.77 15.41 -4.97
CA LEU A 357 -13.63 16.30 -4.74
C LEU A 357 -13.58 16.73 -3.28
N ASN A 358 -12.39 16.68 -2.70
CA ASN A 358 -12.12 17.21 -1.37
C ASN A 358 -12.18 18.75 -1.40
N PRO A 359 -12.56 19.41 -0.29
CA PRO A 359 -12.51 20.87 -0.19
C PRO A 359 -11.13 21.43 -0.59
N GLY A 360 -11.12 22.54 -1.32
CA GLY A 360 -9.92 23.22 -1.79
C GLY A 360 -9.21 22.55 -2.98
N HIS A 361 -9.70 21.40 -3.44
CA HIS A 361 -9.09 20.69 -4.57
C HIS A 361 -9.83 20.94 -5.88
N GLN A 362 -9.17 20.58 -6.98
CA GLN A 362 -9.68 20.75 -8.34
C GLN A 362 -9.31 19.58 -9.24
N MET A 363 -10.04 19.45 -10.34
CA MET A 363 -9.59 18.64 -11.47
C MET A 363 -8.52 19.38 -12.30
N ASN A 364 -7.79 18.63 -13.12
CA ASN A 364 -6.91 19.27 -14.11
C ASN A 364 -7.74 20.13 -15.07
N TYR A 365 -7.19 21.24 -15.56
CA TYR A 365 -7.79 21.95 -16.68
C TYR A 365 -7.52 21.18 -17.97
N HIS A 366 -8.59 20.73 -18.63
CA HIS A 366 -8.45 19.77 -19.72
C HIS A 366 -9.57 19.84 -20.75
N SER A 367 -9.35 19.22 -21.90
CA SER A 367 -10.37 19.01 -22.94
C SER A 367 -10.30 17.58 -23.45
N HIS A 368 -11.32 17.19 -24.20
CA HIS A 368 -11.37 15.89 -24.86
C HIS A 368 -11.66 16.01 -26.36
N ASP A 369 -10.97 15.22 -27.18
CA ASP A 369 -11.13 15.29 -28.65
C ASP A 369 -12.43 14.63 -29.16
N PHE A 370 -12.85 13.53 -28.53
CA PHE A 370 -13.84 12.61 -29.12
C PHE A 370 -15.10 12.39 -28.28
N ARG A 371 -15.26 13.11 -27.17
CA ARG A 371 -16.40 12.93 -26.26
C ARG A 371 -16.95 14.25 -25.76
N ASN A 372 -18.26 14.23 -25.56
CA ASN A 372 -18.95 15.25 -24.79
C ASN A 372 -19.07 14.77 -23.34
N GLU A 373 -19.22 15.72 -22.43
CA GLU A 373 -19.40 15.45 -21.01
C GLU A 373 -20.59 16.22 -20.47
N VAL A 374 -21.33 15.58 -19.57
CA VAL A 374 -22.37 16.21 -18.78
C VAL A 374 -22.04 15.98 -17.32
N TRP A 375 -21.86 17.05 -16.56
CA TRP A 375 -21.63 16.99 -15.11
C TRP A 375 -22.90 17.41 -14.38
N ASN A 376 -23.39 16.55 -13.51
CA ASN A 376 -24.49 16.86 -12.59
C ASN A 376 -23.94 16.98 -11.18
N VAL A 377 -24.12 18.13 -10.54
CA VAL A 377 -23.69 18.35 -9.16
C VAL A 377 -24.71 17.73 -8.22
N ILE A 378 -24.28 16.73 -7.46
CA ILE A 378 -25.14 15.96 -6.54
C ILE A 378 -25.16 16.58 -5.15
N SER A 379 -24.02 17.05 -4.68
CA SER A 379 -23.88 17.70 -3.38
C SER A 379 -22.68 18.65 -3.37
N GLY A 380 -22.68 19.60 -2.44
CA GLY A 380 -21.60 20.56 -2.26
C GLY A 380 -21.72 21.82 -3.09
N THR A 381 -20.66 22.64 -3.03
CA THR A 381 -20.52 23.90 -3.75
C THR A 381 -19.11 24.07 -4.28
N GLY A 382 -18.99 24.80 -5.37
CA GLY A 382 -17.71 25.01 -6.03
C GLY A 382 -17.79 25.98 -7.19
N ARG A 383 -16.78 25.93 -8.04
CA ARG A 383 -16.69 26.74 -9.26
C ARG A 383 -16.27 25.86 -10.42
N ALA A 384 -16.95 25.94 -11.55
CA ALA A 384 -16.51 25.36 -12.81
C ALA A 384 -15.95 26.45 -13.72
N VAL A 385 -14.93 26.11 -14.49
CA VAL A 385 -14.41 26.96 -15.57
C VAL A 385 -14.63 26.22 -16.86
N ILE A 386 -15.37 26.79 -17.82
CA ILE A 386 -15.63 26.21 -19.13
C ILE A 386 -15.29 27.26 -20.18
N ASP A 387 -14.32 26.95 -21.05
CA ASP A 387 -13.79 27.83 -22.09
C ASP A 387 -13.43 29.25 -21.56
N GLY A 388 -12.92 29.30 -20.32
CA GLY A 388 -12.49 30.53 -19.66
C GLY A 388 -13.62 31.31 -18.97
N VAL A 389 -14.85 30.79 -18.93
CA VAL A 389 -15.96 31.39 -18.18
C VAL A 389 -16.14 30.66 -16.85
N VAL A 390 -16.23 31.42 -15.76
CA VAL A 390 -16.45 30.87 -14.41
C VAL A 390 -17.94 30.75 -14.13
N TYR A 391 -18.34 29.59 -13.62
CA TYR A 391 -19.68 29.27 -13.15
C TYR A 391 -19.61 28.86 -11.69
N ASN A 392 -20.35 29.53 -10.81
CA ASN A 392 -20.57 28.98 -9.47
C ASN A 392 -21.52 27.79 -9.60
N VAL A 393 -21.23 26.72 -8.86
CA VAL A 393 -22.04 25.50 -8.92
C VAL A 393 -22.48 25.06 -7.53
N HIS A 394 -23.68 24.51 -7.47
CA HIS A 394 -24.27 23.89 -6.30
C HIS A 394 -25.06 22.64 -6.67
N ALA A 395 -25.46 21.87 -5.65
CA ALA A 395 -26.32 20.70 -5.83
C ALA A 395 -27.54 21.01 -6.73
N GLY A 396 -27.79 20.17 -7.72
CA GLY A 396 -28.85 20.30 -8.72
C GLY A 396 -28.42 20.93 -10.05
N ASP A 397 -27.24 21.55 -10.12
CA ASP A 397 -26.74 22.15 -11.36
C ASP A 397 -26.26 21.10 -12.36
N THR A 398 -26.45 21.40 -13.65
CA THR A 398 -25.96 20.59 -14.77
C THR A 398 -25.07 21.44 -15.67
N LEU A 399 -23.87 20.96 -15.94
CA LEU A 399 -22.92 21.54 -16.88
C LEU A 399 -22.76 20.63 -18.08
N GLN A 400 -22.63 21.20 -19.27
CA GLN A 400 -22.41 20.47 -20.50
C GLN A 400 -21.17 21.00 -21.20
N MET A 401 -20.28 20.08 -21.56
CA MET A 401 -19.04 20.38 -22.27
C MET A 401 -19.03 19.58 -23.57
N ASN A 402 -18.86 20.28 -24.68
CA ASN A 402 -18.68 19.62 -25.97
C ASN A 402 -17.23 19.18 -26.13
N ALA A 403 -16.99 18.23 -27.03
CA ALA A 403 -15.65 17.89 -27.47
C ALA A 403 -14.86 19.16 -27.86
N GLY A 404 -13.62 19.25 -27.38
CA GLY A 404 -12.73 20.39 -27.53
C GLY A 404 -12.89 21.51 -26.49
N SER A 405 -14.00 21.57 -25.74
CA SER A 405 -14.16 22.58 -24.69
C SER A 405 -13.17 22.34 -23.56
N LYS A 406 -12.45 23.38 -23.16
CA LYS A 406 -11.49 23.33 -22.06
C LYS A 406 -12.20 23.61 -20.75
N HIS A 407 -12.16 22.67 -19.82
CA HIS A 407 -12.93 22.76 -18.60
C HIS A 407 -12.21 22.21 -17.36
N THR A 408 -12.65 22.69 -16.20
CA THR A 408 -12.29 22.17 -14.88
C THR A 408 -13.37 22.52 -13.86
N ILE A 409 -13.26 21.95 -12.66
CA ILE A 409 -14.09 22.26 -11.50
C ILE A 409 -13.24 22.27 -10.23
N PHE A 410 -13.59 23.20 -9.35
CA PHE A 410 -12.99 23.47 -8.05
C PHE A 410 -14.04 23.19 -6.99
N ALA A 411 -13.62 22.56 -5.90
CA ALA A 411 -14.46 22.24 -4.77
C ALA A 411 -14.21 23.26 -3.66
N ASP A 412 -15.21 24.07 -3.32
CA ASP A 412 -15.12 24.98 -2.17
C ASP A 412 -15.54 24.24 -0.88
N THR A 413 -16.50 23.32 -0.99
CA THR A 413 -16.80 22.27 0.01
C THR A 413 -16.51 20.90 -0.56
N GLU A 414 -16.73 19.79 0.18
CA GLU A 414 -16.78 18.48 -0.48
C GLU A 414 -17.84 18.53 -1.58
N LEU A 415 -17.44 18.20 -2.81
CA LEU A 415 -18.24 18.37 -4.02
C LEU A 415 -18.37 17.03 -4.71
N GLN A 416 -19.60 16.56 -4.89
CA GLN A 416 -19.88 15.31 -5.59
C GLN A 416 -20.54 15.60 -6.93
N ILE A 417 -20.00 15.03 -8.00
CA ILE A 417 -20.53 15.15 -9.36
C ILE A 417 -20.75 13.77 -9.97
N ILE A 418 -21.82 13.64 -10.77
CA ILE A 418 -21.97 12.55 -11.73
C ILE A 418 -21.58 13.10 -13.10
N GLU A 419 -20.46 12.59 -13.59
CA GLU A 419 -19.95 12.83 -14.92
C GLU A 419 -20.45 11.73 -15.84
N VAL A 420 -21.15 12.11 -16.91
CA VAL A 420 -21.53 11.20 -17.99
C VAL A 420 -20.81 11.62 -19.25
N GLN A 421 -19.96 10.73 -19.76
CA GLN A 421 -19.23 10.90 -21.00
C GLN A 421 -19.98 10.18 -22.13
N PHE A 422 -20.06 10.81 -23.31
CA PHE A 422 -20.70 10.22 -24.50
C PHE A 422 -19.81 10.41 -25.74
N GLY A 423 -19.59 9.34 -26.49
CA GLY A 423 -18.74 9.34 -27.70
C GLY A 423 -18.38 7.93 -28.18
N LYS A 424 -17.99 7.79 -29.44
CA LYS A 424 -17.71 6.46 -30.06
C LYS A 424 -16.34 5.88 -29.72
N ASP A 425 -15.39 6.72 -29.31
CA ASP A 425 -13.99 6.36 -29.10
C ASP A 425 -13.44 6.94 -27.77
N ILE A 426 -14.23 6.84 -26.69
CA ILE A 426 -13.82 7.29 -25.36
C ILE A 426 -12.59 6.50 -24.91
N ASN A 427 -11.44 7.17 -24.80
CA ASN A 427 -10.21 6.57 -24.31
C ASN A 427 -9.36 7.59 -23.55
N VAL A 428 -8.40 7.13 -22.73
CA VAL A 428 -7.59 8.03 -21.89
C VAL A 428 -6.70 8.98 -22.70
N HIS A 429 -6.38 8.64 -23.95
CA HIS A 429 -5.54 9.45 -24.84
C HIS A 429 -6.30 10.60 -25.51
N ASP A 430 -7.62 10.66 -25.42
CA ASP A 430 -8.41 11.79 -25.91
C ASP A 430 -8.25 13.05 -25.03
N LYS A 431 -7.64 12.91 -23.85
CA LYS A 431 -7.52 13.94 -22.82
C LYS A 431 -6.27 14.80 -23.02
N HIS A 432 -6.48 16.09 -23.24
CA HIS A 432 -5.41 17.09 -23.30
C HIS A 432 -5.43 17.96 -22.05
N LYS A 433 -4.31 18.08 -21.36
CA LYS A 433 -4.16 18.96 -20.19
C LYS A 433 -3.59 20.32 -20.61
N TYR A 434 -4.05 21.37 -19.96
CA TYR A 434 -3.60 22.74 -20.19
C TYR A 434 -3.26 23.41 -18.86
N ASP A 435 -2.45 24.46 -18.94
CA ASP A 435 -2.29 25.38 -17.83
C ASP A 435 -3.56 26.20 -17.66
N LEU A 436 -4.04 26.25 -16.42
CA LEU A 436 -5.15 27.13 -16.08
C LEU A 436 -4.65 28.58 -16.16
N PRO A 437 -5.35 29.47 -16.89
CA PRO A 437 -4.97 30.89 -16.92
C PRO A 437 -4.95 31.48 -15.52
N SER A 438 -3.95 32.31 -15.21
CA SER A 438 -3.68 32.88 -13.88
C SER A 438 -4.78 33.80 -13.31
N LEU A 439 -5.90 33.95 -14.03
CA LEU A 439 -7.03 34.81 -13.68
C LEU A 439 -8.15 34.05 -12.93
N PHE A 440 -7.99 32.74 -12.70
CA PHE A 440 -9.02 31.86 -12.16
C PHE A 440 -8.66 31.23 -10.81
#